data_AF-A0A1H1RN03-F1
#
_entry.id   AF-A0A1H1RN03-F1
#
_cell.length_a   1.000
_cell.length_b   1.000
_cell.length_c   1.000
_cell.angle_alpha   90.00
_cell.angle_beta   90.00
_cell.angle_gamma   90.00
#
_symmetry.space_group_name_H-M   'P 1'
#
loop_
_entity.id
_entity.type
_entity.pdbx_description
1 polymer ?
#
loop_
_entity_poly.entity_id
_entity_poly.type
_entity_poly.pdbx_seq_one_letter_code
_entity_poly.pdbx_strand_id
1 'polypeptide(L)'
;MPSKYSPELRQRAIELVLHAQADPDTSRGAISRIAVELGMSKETLRGWVRAHKQSGAATPAESVDCAAENRRLRAELIEAKRANEILKRASAFFAAELDRPHT
;
A
#
# COMPACT_ATOMS: atom_id res chain seq x y z
N MET A 1 30.76 -8.64 13.66
CA MET A 1 31.36 -7.95 12.50
C MET A 1 30.51 -6.76 12.15
N PRO A 2 31.00 -5.51 12.23
CA PRO A 2 30.25 -4.35 11.77
C PRO A 2 29.96 -4.50 10.28
N SER A 3 28.69 -4.35 9.88
CA SER A 3 28.33 -4.38 8.46
C SER A 3 29.03 -3.23 7.75
N LYS A 4 29.64 -3.48 6.57
CA LYS A 4 30.30 -2.45 5.73
C LYS A 4 29.40 -1.26 5.37
N TYR A 5 28.10 -1.40 5.55
CA TYR A 5 27.10 -0.39 5.22
C TYR A 5 26.27 -0.06 6.45
N SER A 6 26.11 1.24 6.74
CA SER A 6 25.23 1.69 7.82
C SER A 6 23.77 1.34 7.51
N PRO A 7 22.94 1.10 8.55
CA PRO A 7 21.51 0.85 8.35
C PRO A 7 20.81 2.02 7.65
N GLU A 8 21.24 3.25 7.94
CA GLU A 8 20.74 4.48 7.29
C GLU A 8 21.02 4.48 5.78
N LEU A 9 22.25 4.14 5.38
CA LEU A 9 22.62 4.04 3.96
C LEU A 9 21.82 2.96 3.25
N ARG A 10 21.61 1.81 3.91
CA ARG A 10 20.77 0.73 3.38
C ARG A 10 19.35 1.22 3.12
N GLN A 11 18.73 1.85 4.12
CA GLN A 11 17.36 2.36 4.01
C GLN A 11 17.25 3.39 2.88
N ARG A 12 18.18 4.35 2.84
CA ARG A 12 18.20 5.40 1.82
C ARG A 12 18.39 4.85 0.41
N ALA A 13 19.26 3.86 0.24
CA ALA A 13 19.49 3.23 -1.05
C ALA A 13 18.25 2.47 -1.56
N ILE A 14 17.52 1.80 -0.66
CA ILE A 14 16.26 1.12 -1.00
C ILE A 14 15.21 2.15 -1.45
N GLU A 15 15.02 3.24 -0.69
CA GLU A 15 14.06 4.30 -1.02
C GLU A 15 14.33 4.93 -2.38
N LEU A 16 15.60 5.25 -2.68
CA LEU A 16 15.98 5.79 -3.99
C LEU A 16 15.62 4.85 -5.14
N VAL A 17 15.82 3.53 -4.95
CA VAL A 17 15.47 2.54 -5.98
C VAL A 17 13.97 2.46 -6.16
N LEU A 18 13.19 2.45 -5.08
CA LEU A 18 11.73 2.38 -5.16
C LEU A 18 11.17 3.62 -5.85
N HIS A 19 11.67 4.81 -5.52
CA HIS A 19 11.30 6.05 -6.18
C HIS A 19 11.63 6.02 -7.68
N ALA A 20 12.83 5.61 -8.05
CA ALA A 20 13.22 5.47 -9.46
C ALA A 20 12.48 4.33 -10.19
N GLN A 21 11.86 3.39 -9.48
CA GLN A 21 11.01 2.35 -10.07
C GLN A 21 9.56 2.81 -10.27
N ALA A 22 9.10 3.83 -9.54
CA ALA A 22 7.75 4.38 -9.67
C ALA A 22 7.56 5.17 -10.97
N ASP A 23 8.64 5.77 -11.49
CA ASP A 23 8.64 6.51 -12.74
C ASP A 23 8.95 5.57 -13.94
N PRO A 24 8.06 5.46 -14.94
CA PRO A 24 8.23 4.58 -16.10
C PRO A 24 9.55 4.79 -16.85
N ASP A 25 10.00 6.04 -16.98
CA ASP A 25 11.18 6.41 -17.76
C ASP A 25 12.48 6.00 -17.05
N THR A 26 12.48 6.05 -15.72
CA THR A 26 13.66 5.75 -14.90
C THR A 26 13.69 4.33 -14.33
N SER A 27 12.58 3.59 -14.44
CA SER A 27 12.37 2.24 -13.94
C SER A 27 13.41 1.23 -14.46
N ARG A 28 13.73 1.32 -15.75
CA ARG A 28 14.67 0.39 -16.40
C ARG A 28 16.08 0.71 -15.92
N GLY A 29 16.69 -0.27 -15.24
CA GLY A 29 18.07 -0.15 -14.78
C GLY A 29 18.25 0.70 -13.52
N ALA A 30 17.18 1.11 -12.83
CA ALA A 30 17.23 1.91 -11.60
C ALA A 30 18.25 1.39 -10.57
N ILE A 31 18.23 0.08 -10.29
CA ILE A 31 19.17 -0.58 -9.36
C ILE A 31 20.63 -0.41 -9.82
N SER A 32 20.89 -0.52 -11.12
CA SER A 32 22.26 -0.43 -11.64
C SER A 32 22.79 0.99 -11.56
N ARG A 33 21.95 1.98 -11.87
CA ARG A 33 22.28 3.40 -11.82
C ARG A 33 22.60 3.83 -10.40
N ILE A 34 21.70 3.53 -9.46
CA ILE A 34 21.83 3.92 -8.05
C ILE A 34 23.00 3.18 -7.38
N ALA A 35 23.26 1.93 -7.74
CA ALA A 35 24.44 1.22 -7.24
C ALA A 35 25.75 1.90 -7.65
N VAL A 36 25.82 2.43 -8.88
CA VAL A 36 26.99 3.19 -9.37
C VAL A 36 27.10 4.52 -8.64
N GLU A 37 26.00 5.26 -8.48
CA GLU A 37 25.96 6.55 -7.77
C GLU A 37 26.41 6.43 -6.31
N LEU A 38 26.03 5.33 -5.64
CA LEU A 38 26.40 5.07 -4.24
C LEU A 38 27.73 4.31 -4.08
N GLY A 39 28.41 3.99 -5.19
CA GLY A 39 29.69 3.26 -5.16
C GLY A 39 29.57 1.85 -4.56
N MET A 40 28.43 1.18 -4.73
CA MET A 40 28.15 -0.12 -4.12
C MET A 40 27.85 -1.22 -5.13
N SER A 41 27.93 -2.47 -4.68
CA SER A 41 27.60 -3.61 -5.55
C SER A 41 26.11 -3.64 -5.89
N LYS A 42 25.82 -3.73 -7.20
CA LYS A 42 24.46 -3.91 -7.72
C LYS A 42 23.74 -5.11 -7.10
N GLU A 43 24.43 -6.22 -6.88
CA GLU A 43 23.83 -7.43 -6.32
C GLU A 43 23.44 -7.23 -4.84
N THR A 44 24.25 -6.47 -4.09
CA THR A 44 23.92 -6.11 -2.70
C THR A 44 22.65 -5.26 -2.65
N LEU A 45 22.57 -4.22 -3.47
CA LEU A 45 21.40 -3.35 -3.53
C LEU A 45 20.15 -4.10 -4.01
N ARG A 46 20.30 -5.00 -5.00
CA ARG A 46 19.22 -5.87 -5.46
C ARG A 46 18.69 -6.77 -4.35
N GLY A 47 19.58 -7.37 -3.56
CA GLY A 47 19.22 -8.21 -2.42
C GLY A 47 18.42 -7.44 -1.37
N TRP A 48 18.83 -6.21 -1.05
CA TRP A 48 18.14 -5.36 -0.09
C TRP A 48 16.75 -4.94 -0.57
N VAL A 49 16.62 -4.52 -1.82
CA VAL A 49 15.32 -4.14 -2.41
C VAL A 49 14.38 -5.36 -2.45
N ARG A 50 14.91 -6.55 -2.78
CA ARG A 50 14.11 -7.78 -2.75
C ARG A 50 13.65 -8.12 -1.34
N ALA A 51 14.54 -8.07 -0.35
CA ALA A 51 14.21 -8.32 1.05
C ALA A 51 13.16 -7.34 1.57
N HIS A 52 13.26 -6.05 1.22
CA HIS A 52 12.29 -5.02 1.59
C HIS A 52 10.91 -5.25 0.97
N LYS A 53 10.86 -5.63 -0.32
CA LYS A 53 9.60 -6.01 -0.98
C LYS A 53 8.98 -7.26 -0.34
N GLN A 54 9.81 -8.21 0.09
CA GLN A 54 9.37 -9.44 0.74
C GLN A 54 8.88 -9.21 2.18
N SER A 55 9.46 -8.25 2.90
CA SER A 55 9.10 -7.94 4.28
C SER A 55 7.79 -7.15 4.38
N GLY A 56 7.23 -6.67 3.27
CA GLY A 56 5.99 -5.88 3.25
C GLY A 56 6.12 -4.54 3.99
N ALA A 57 7.35 -4.09 4.26
CA ALA A 57 7.59 -2.80 4.89
C ALA A 57 7.26 -1.72 3.85
N ALA A 58 6.15 -1.02 4.04
CA ALA A 58 5.88 0.19 3.27
C ALA A 58 6.96 1.22 3.62
N THR A 59 7.47 1.94 2.62
CA THR A 59 8.36 3.07 2.92
C THR A 59 7.60 4.09 3.78
N PRO A 60 8.28 4.87 4.64
CA PRO A 60 7.59 5.82 5.53
C PRO A 60 6.67 6.78 4.75
N ALA A 61 7.06 7.21 3.55
CA ALA A 61 6.19 7.99 2.66
C ALA A 61 4.93 7.24 2.20
N GLU A 62 5.07 6.00 1.71
CA GLU A 62 3.93 5.16 1.30
C GLU A 62 3.04 4.76 2.48
N SER A 63 3.61 4.59 3.68
CA SER A 63 2.86 4.23 4.88
C SER A 63 1.93 5.35 5.35
N VAL A 64 2.34 6.62 5.19
CA VAL A 64 1.53 7.79 5.56
C VAL A 64 0.35 7.94 4.61
N ASP A 65 0.59 7.77 3.31
CA ASP A 65 -0.44 7.82 2.27
C ASP A 65 -1.44 6.65 2.40
N CYS A 66 -0.92 5.43 2.61
CA CYS A 66 -1.74 4.24 2.86
C CYS A 66 -2.59 4.37 4.13
N ALA A 67 -2.08 4.98 5.21
CA ALA A 67 -2.86 5.21 6.42
C ALA A 67 -4.00 6.23 6.21
N ALA A 68 -3.77 7.27 5.41
CA ALA A 68 -4.79 8.24 5.05
C ALA A 68 -5.90 7.59 4.22
N GLU A 69 -5.52 6.82 3.20
CA GLU A 69 -6.46 6.08 2.35
C GLU A 69 -7.23 5.02 3.14
N ASN A 70 -6.59 4.31 4.07
CA ASN A 70 -7.28 3.34 4.93
C ASN A 70 -8.37 4.00 5.78
N ARG A 71 -8.12 5.21 6.31
CA ARG A 71 -9.12 5.96 7.08
C ARG A 71 -10.30 6.37 6.18
N ARG A 72 -10.01 6.85 4.98
CA ARG A 72 -11.04 7.22 3.99
C ARG A 72 -11.91 6.02 3.62
N LEU A 73 -11.28 4.92 3.22
CA LEU A 73 -11.99 3.68 2.84
C LEU A 73 -12.83 3.14 4.00
N ARG A 74 -12.36 3.20 5.24
CA ARG A 74 -13.15 2.79 6.42
C ARG A 74 -14.39 3.66 6.62
N ALA A 75 -14.28 4.98 6.41
CA ALA A 75 -15.42 5.88 6.50
C ALA A 75 -16.46 5.56 5.42
N GLU A 76 -16.03 5.37 4.18
CA GLU A 76 -16.91 4.98 3.06
C GLU A 76 -17.60 3.63 3.32
N LEU A 77 -16.89 2.66 3.89
CA LEU A 77 -17.42 1.33 4.21
C LEU A 77 -18.48 1.39 5.33
N ILE A 78 -18.31 2.26 6.32
CA ILE A 78 -19.31 2.48 7.38
C ILE A 78 -20.59 3.06 6.79
N GLU A 79 -20.48 4.08 5.95
CA GLU A 79 -21.63 4.73 5.33
C GLU A 79 -22.37 3.77 4.39
N ALA A 80 -21.63 3.02 3.57
CA ALA A 80 -22.20 2.00 2.69
C ALA A 80 -22.93 0.88 3.46
N LYS A 81 -22.39 0.46 4.62
CA LYS A 81 -23.06 -0.52 5.50
C LYS A 81 -24.33 0.05 6.12
N ARG A 82 -24.32 1.31 6.54
CA ARG A 82 -25.49 1.99 7.09
C ARG A 82 -26.62 2.10 6.07
N ALA A 83 -26.29 2.51 4.84
CA ALA A 83 -27.25 2.56 3.74
C ALA A 83 -27.84 1.18 3.45
N ASN A 84 -27.00 0.14 3.38
CA ASN A 84 -27.47 -1.24 3.20
C ASN A 84 -28.42 -1.69 4.31
N GLU A 85 -28.14 -1.35 5.57
CA GLU A 85 -29.00 -1.71 6.69
C GLU A 85 -30.38 -1.04 6.59
N ILE A 86 -30.44 0.23 6.20
CA ILE A 86 -31.70 0.94 5.96
C ILE A 86 -32.48 0.29 4.83
N LEU A 87 -31.82 -0.01 3.71
CA LEU A 87 -32.45 -0.65 2.55
C LEU A 87 -32.98 -2.05 2.90
N LYS A 88 -32.22 -2.83 3.67
CA LYS A 88 -32.66 -4.14 4.16
C LYS A 88 -33.90 -4.02 5.03
N ARG A 89 -33.91 -3.09 5.99
CA ARG A 89 -35.09 -2.85 6.85
C ARG A 89 -36.31 -2.41 6.05
N ALA A 90 -36.14 -1.50 5.10
CA ALA A 90 -37.21 -1.08 4.20
C ALA A 90 -37.75 -2.26 3.39
N SER A 91 -36.87 -3.08 2.80
CA SER A 91 -37.28 -4.27 2.05
C SER A 91 -38.04 -5.29 2.90
N ALA A 92 -37.62 -5.50 4.16
CA ALA A 92 -38.31 -6.38 5.09
C ALA A 92 -39.69 -5.83 5.48
N PHE A 93 -39.81 -4.50 5.66
CA PHE A 93 -41.09 -3.84 5.93
C PHE A 93 -42.07 -4.02 4.77
N PHE A 94 -41.65 -3.74 3.53
CA PHE A 94 -42.51 -3.90 2.36
C PHE A 94 -42.89 -5.36 2.09
N ALA A 95 -41.98 -6.31 2.30
CA ALA A 95 -42.29 -7.73 2.20
C ALA A 95 -43.37 -8.17 3.21
N ALA A 96 -43.29 -7.68 4.45
CA ALA A 96 -44.29 -7.97 5.48
C ALA A 96 -45.67 -7.33 5.21
N GLU A 97 -45.71 -6.20 4.50
CA GLU A 97 -46.94 -5.54 4.09
C GLU A 97 -47.64 -6.28 2.94
N LEU A 98 -46.87 -6.83 1.99
CA LEU A 98 -47.38 -7.67 0.90
C LEU A 98 -48.00 -8.99 1.40
N ASP A 99 -47.47 -9.56 2.49
CA ASP A 99 -47.98 -10.81 3.08
C ASP A 99 -49.25 -10.63 3.93
N ARG A 100 -49.72 -9.40 4.16
CA ARG A 100 -50.96 -9.16 4.92
C ARG A 100 -52.18 -9.26 3.98
N PRO A 101 -53.11 -10.21 4.19
CA PRO A 101 -54.29 -10.32 3.34
C PRO A 101 -55.16 -9.07 3.52
N HIS A 102 -55.39 -8.35 2.42
CA HIS A 102 -56.43 -7.33 2.35
C HIS A 102 -57.78 -8.04 2.20
N THR A 103 -58.62 -7.93 3.24
CA THR A 103 -60.06 -8.22 3.16
C THR A 103 -60.83 -6.97 2.78
#